data_AF-A0A8I1QI79-F1
#
_entry.id   AF-A0A8I1QI79-F1
#
_cell.length_a   1.000
_cell.length_b   1.000
_cell.length_c   1.000
_cell.angle_alpha   90.00
_cell.angle_beta   90.00
_cell.angle_gamma   90.00
#
_symmetry.space_group_name_H-M   'P 1'
#
loop_
_entity.id
_entity.type
_entity.pdbx_description
1 polymer ?
#
loop_
_entity_poly.entity_id
_entity_poly.type
_entity_poly.pdbx_seq_one_letter_code
_entity_poly.pdbx_strand_id
1 'polypeptide(L)'
;MKYEQFSELCVAEIMQRWPPTMGVFIDFGMHCVGCPIAVFHTLADAADEHGLSLAELAREVEAAIEGETRAGPARVRRRAAAGGAGLSAAASVARLQPGPHSPRR
;
A
#
# COMPACT_ATOMS: atom_id res chain seq x y z
N MET A 1 20.54 10.16 10.04
CA MET A 1 19.29 9.40 9.84
C MET A 1 18.66 9.94 8.57
N LYS A 2 18.52 9.16 7.48
CA LYS A 2 18.19 9.70 6.14
C LYS A 2 16.74 10.17 6.00
N TYR A 3 15.84 9.71 6.87
CA TYR A 3 14.39 9.95 6.83
C TYR A 3 13.95 11.37 7.24
N GLU A 4 14.82 12.18 7.86
CA GLU A 4 14.44 13.56 8.25
C GLU A 4 14.23 14.47 7.04
N GLN A 5 14.84 14.15 5.89
CA GLN A 5 14.82 15.01 4.70
C GLN A 5 13.43 15.25 4.09
N PHE A 6 12.44 14.40 4.41
CA PHE A 6 11.08 14.53 3.90
C PHE A 6 10.08 14.99 4.97
N SER A 7 10.48 14.99 6.24
CA SER A 7 9.57 15.23 7.38
C SER A 7 8.91 16.61 7.32
N GLU A 8 9.67 17.63 6.92
CA GLU A 8 9.21 19.03 6.81
C GLU A 8 8.63 19.38 5.43
N LEU A 9 8.69 18.47 4.45
CA LEU A 9 8.12 18.72 3.13
C LEU A 9 6.60 18.47 3.15
N CYS A 10 5.86 19.36 2.51
CA CYS A 10 4.43 19.17 2.30
C CYS A 10 4.17 17.91 1.47
N VAL A 11 3.13 17.16 1.81
CA VAL A 11 2.71 15.95 1.08
C VAL A 11 2.47 16.28 -0.40
N ALA A 12 1.85 17.44 -0.68
CA ALA A 12 1.66 17.91 -2.05
C ALA A 12 2.99 18.14 -2.81
N GLU A 13 4.02 18.67 -2.14
CA GLU A 13 5.34 18.90 -2.75
C GLU A 13 6.03 17.58 -3.07
N ILE A 14 5.96 16.61 -2.16
CA ILE A 14 6.51 15.26 -2.37
C ILE A 14 5.85 14.59 -3.57
N MET A 15 4.52 14.62 -3.66
CA MET A 15 3.78 14.02 -4.78
C MET A 15 4.05 14.73 -6.12
N GLN A 16 4.29 16.05 -6.11
CA GLN A 16 4.62 16.82 -7.32
C GLN A 16 6.04 16.49 -7.82
N ARG A 17 7.03 16.47 -6.92
CA ARG A 17 8.42 16.13 -7.27
C ARG A 17 8.58 14.67 -7.65
N TRP A 18 7.88 13.78 -6.96
CA TRP A 18 7.96 12.33 -7.14
C TRP A 18 6.58 11.70 -7.29
N PRO A 19 5.98 11.75 -8.50
CA PRO A 19 4.64 11.20 -8.74
C PRO A 19 4.40 9.74 -8.30
N PRO A 20 5.38 8.81 -8.31
CA PRO A 20 5.18 7.46 -7.79
C PRO A 20 4.78 7.41 -6.31
N THR A 21 5.16 8.40 -5.50
CA THR A 21 4.85 8.48 -4.06
C THR A 21 3.34 8.61 -3.79
N MET A 22 2.53 9.04 -4.76
CA MET A 22 1.06 9.03 -4.63
C MET A 22 0.52 7.64 -4.28
N GLY A 23 1.16 6.57 -4.76
CA GLY A 23 0.76 5.19 -4.43
C GLY A 23 0.91 4.88 -2.95
N VAL A 24 1.99 5.36 -2.32
CA VAL A 24 2.25 5.21 -0.88
C VAL A 24 1.10 5.80 -0.08
N PHE A 25 0.77 7.08 -0.31
CA PHE A 25 -0.30 7.75 0.43
C PHE A 25 -1.66 7.06 0.26
N ILE A 26 -2.00 6.62 -0.94
CA ILE A 26 -3.23 5.87 -1.21
C ILE A 26 -3.25 4.54 -0.45
N ASP A 27 -2.14 3.80 -0.44
CA ASP A 27 -2.05 2.48 0.20
C ASP A 27 -2.09 2.58 1.73
N PHE A 28 -1.59 3.68 2.31
CA PHE A 28 -1.77 4.04 3.72
C PHE A 28 -3.17 4.60 4.04
N GLY A 29 -4.09 4.64 3.06
CA GLY A 29 -5.46 5.12 3.25
C GLY A 29 -5.59 6.64 3.34
N MET A 30 -4.54 7.38 3.01
CA MET A 30 -4.57 8.83 2.96
C MET A 30 -5.23 9.29 1.65
N HIS A 31 -6.52 9.63 1.75
CA HIS A 31 -7.28 10.24 0.64
C HIS A 31 -6.93 11.71 0.39
N CYS A 32 -5.80 12.19 0.95
CA CYS A 32 -5.28 13.53 0.76
C CYS A 32 -4.95 13.84 -0.71
N VAL A 33 -4.87 12.82 -1.57
CA VAL A 33 -4.73 12.94 -3.03
C VAL A 33 -5.97 13.62 -3.63
N GLY A 34 -5.95 14.95 -3.65
CA GLY A 34 -7.03 15.80 -4.16
C GLY A 34 -7.73 16.68 -3.12
N CYS A 35 -7.34 16.61 -1.85
CA CYS A 35 -7.80 17.56 -0.84
C CYS A 35 -7.00 18.87 -0.98
N PRO A 36 -7.64 20.05 -1.16
CA PRO A 36 -6.92 21.32 -1.29
C PRO A 36 -6.14 21.71 -0.02
N ILE A 37 -6.39 21.05 1.12
CA ILE A 37 -5.67 21.28 2.39
C ILE A 37 -4.34 20.51 2.42
N ALA A 38 -4.15 19.48 1.58
CA ALA A 38 -2.94 18.65 1.56
C ALA A 38 -1.64 19.41 1.20
N VAL A 39 -1.76 20.66 0.71
CA VAL A 39 -0.62 21.57 0.50
C VAL A 39 -0.03 22.11 1.80
N PHE A 40 -0.76 22.02 2.91
CA PHE A 40 -0.37 22.55 4.22
C PHE A 40 0.12 21.49 5.19
N HIS A 41 -0.18 20.21 4.97
CA HIS A 41 0.32 19.13 5.82
C HIS A 41 1.70 18.67 5.34
N THR A 42 2.67 18.78 6.25
CA THR A 42 3.97 18.12 6.09
C THR A 42 3.82 16.61 6.17
N LEU A 43 4.86 15.87 5.78
CA LEU A 43 4.87 14.42 5.96
C LEU A 43 4.73 14.03 7.44
N ALA A 44 5.30 14.84 8.35
CA ALA A 44 5.15 14.66 9.80
C ALA A 44 3.71 14.89 10.26
N ASP A 45 3.06 15.98 9.82
CA ASP A 45 1.65 16.26 10.17
C ASP A 45 0.73 15.14 9.66
N ALA A 46 0.96 14.68 8.42
CA ALA A 46 0.19 13.59 7.85
C ALA A 46 0.40 12.26 8.59
N ALA A 47 1.60 12.00 9.11
CA ALA A 47 1.84 10.82 9.94
C ALA A 47 1.07 10.92 11.27
N ASP A 48 1.12 12.08 11.95
CA ASP A 48 0.43 12.32 13.22
C ASP A 48 -1.10 12.22 13.08
N GLU A 49 -1.68 12.94 12.12
CA GLU A 49 -3.14 13.00 11.89
C GLU A 49 -3.73 11.63 11.53
N HIS A 50 -2.94 10.77 10.86
CA HIS A 50 -3.35 9.43 10.46
C HIS A 50 -2.87 8.33 11.42
N GLY A 51 -2.22 8.67 12.53
CA GLY A 51 -1.75 7.71 13.53
C GLY A 51 -0.69 6.73 13.01
N LEU A 52 0.17 7.18 12.10
CA LEU A 52 1.24 6.41 11.48
C LEU A 52 2.60 6.76 12.07
N SER A 53 3.53 5.80 11.98
CA SER A 53 4.94 6.07 12.26
C SER A 53 5.52 6.93 11.13
N LEU A 54 6.02 8.13 11.47
CA LEU A 54 6.73 8.98 10.51
C LEU A 54 7.93 8.25 9.88
N ALA A 55 8.64 7.42 10.65
CA ALA A 55 9.78 6.66 10.14
C ALA A 55 9.34 5.61 9.11
N GLU A 56 8.20 4.97 9.31
CA GLU A 56 7.65 4.00 8.35
C GLU A 56 7.20 4.70 7.07
N LEU A 57 6.43 5.79 7.21
CA LEU A 57 5.96 6.58 6.08
C LEU A 57 7.12 7.15 5.25
N ALA A 58 8.12 7.74 5.90
CA ALA A 58 9.30 8.31 5.23
C ALA A 58 10.09 7.24 4.48
N ARG A 59 10.19 6.02 5.01
CA ARG A 59 10.86 4.89 4.34
C ARG A 59 10.13 4.46 3.08
N GLU A 60 8.80 4.33 3.13
CA GLU A 60 8.01 3.93 1.95
C GLU A 60 8.01 5.04 0.87
N VAL A 61 8.06 6.31 1.28
CA VAL A 61 8.28 7.45 0.38
C VAL A 61 9.67 7.36 -0.27
N GLU A 62 10.73 7.14 0.50
CA GLU A 62 12.11 6.99 -0.01
C GLU A 62 12.20 5.84 -1.02
N ALA A 63 11.69 4.66 -0.67
CA ALA A 63 11.67 3.52 -1.57
C ALA A 63 10.83 3.78 -2.84
N ALA A 64 9.82 4.65 -2.79
CA ALA A 64 9.01 4.98 -3.96
C ALA A 64 9.74 5.94 -4.90
N ILE A 65 10.61 6.78 -4.34
CA ILE A 65 11.52 7.65 -5.09
C ILE A 65 12.61 6.80 -5.78
N GLU A 66 13.13 5.78 -5.10
CA GLU A 66 14.14 4.85 -5.64
C GLU A 66 13.53 3.82 -6.62
N GLY A 67 12.20 3.70 -6.68
CA GLY A 67 11.50 2.75 -7.54
C GLY A 67 11.42 1.32 -6.99
N GLU A 68 11.67 1.17 -5.69
CA GLU A 68 11.76 -0.10 -4.96
C GLU A 68 10.50 -0.41 -4.14
N THR A 69 9.60 0.56 -4.00
CA THR A 69 8.42 0.43 -3.15
C THR A 69 7.43 -0.65 -3.61
N ARG A 70 6.90 -1.40 -2.63
CA ARG A 70 5.82 -2.38 -2.78
C ARG A 70 4.44 -1.73 -3.03
N ALA A 71 4.24 -0.51 -2.54
CA ALA A 71 3.08 0.36 -2.78
C ALA A 71 3.10 0.96 -4.20
N GLY A 72 2.64 0.18 -5.18
CA GLY A 72 2.71 0.52 -6.60
C GLY A 72 1.56 1.40 -7.11
N PRO A 73 1.73 2.12 -8.24
CA PRO A 73 0.68 2.96 -8.80
C PRO A 73 -0.55 2.12 -9.18
N ALA A 74 -1.73 2.64 -8.83
CA ALA A 74 -2.87 2.79 -9.74
C ALA A 74 -3.31 1.59 -10.60
N ARG A 75 -2.45 1.35 -11.58
CA ARG A 75 -2.70 0.81 -12.91
C ARG A 75 -1.96 -0.53 -13.10
N VAL A 76 -1.01 -0.85 -12.21
CA VAL A 76 -0.16 -2.06 -12.25
C VAL A 76 -0.76 -3.22 -11.44
N ARG A 77 -1.90 -3.01 -10.79
CA ARG A 77 -2.68 -4.08 -10.12
C ARG A 77 -3.49 -4.94 -11.08
N ARG A 78 -2.91 -5.34 -12.22
CA ARG A 78 -3.32 -6.61 -12.86
C ARG A 78 -2.73 -7.74 -12.04
N ARG A 79 -3.47 -8.13 -11.00
CA ARG A 79 -3.44 -9.46 -10.37
C ARG A 79 -2.06 -10.00 -10.00
N ALA A 80 -1.39 -9.40 -9.02
CA ALA A 80 -0.40 -10.13 -8.20
C ALA A 80 -1.10 -10.92 -7.06
N ALA A 81 -2.25 -11.51 -7.38
CA ALA A 81 -2.96 -12.46 -6.52
C ALA A 81 -3.58 -13.54 -7.41
N ALA A 82 -2.74 -14.48 -7.89
CA ALA A 82 -3.09 -15.86 -8.22
C ALA A 82 -1.82 -16.69 -8.59
N GLY A 83 -1.35 -17.51 -7.63
CA GLY A 83 -0.45 -18.67 -7.79
C GLY A 83 1.06 -18.38 -7.77
N GLY A 84 1.94 -19.02 -6.99
CA GLY A 84 1.87 -20.20 -6.12
C GLY A 84 3.22 -20.96 -6.16
N ALA A 85 3.63 -21.55 -5.03
CA ALA A 85 4.74 -22.51 -4.79
C ALA A 85 6.16 -21.93 -4.47
N GLY A 86 6.89 -22.41 -3.46
CA GLY A 86 6.97 -23.84 -3.08
C GLY A 86 7.28 -24.25 -1.62
N LEU A 87 6.52 -25.29 -1.21
CA LEU A 87 6.81 -26.59 -0.55
C LEU A 87 7.75 -26.76 0.66
N SER A 88 7.17 -27.26 1.78
CA SER A 88 7.15 -28.69 2.21
C SER A 88 6.15 -28.82 3.39
N ALA A 89 5.35 -29.87 3.66
CA ALA A 89 5.27 -31.25 3.19
C ALA A 89 3.89 -31.85 3.55
N ALA A 90 3.64 -33.05 2.99
CA ALA A 90 2.70 -34.10 3.37
C ALA A 90 1.21 -33.97 2.97
N ALA A 91 0.93 -34.72 1.90
CA ALA A 91 -0.37 -35.18 1.48
C ALA A 91 -1.02 -36.14 2.50
N SER A 92 -2.35 -36.13 2.56
CA SER A 92 -3.11 -37.37 2.39
C SER A 92 -4.59 -37.10 2.09
N VAL A 93 -5.02 -37.68 0.97
CA VAL A 93 -6.33 -38.23 0.58
C VAL A 93 -7.56 -37.85 1.44
N ALA A 94 -8.70 -37.44 0.89
CA ALA A 94 -9.44 -38.17 -0.11
C ALA A 94 -10.42 -37.25 -0.87
N ARG A 95 -10.53 -37.49 -2.17
CA ARG A 95 -11.67 -37.04 -2.97
C ARG A 95 -12.86 -37.96 -2.68
N LEU A 96 -14.00 -37.39 -2.29
CA LEU A 96 -15.32 -37.97 -2.54
C LEU A 96 -16.23 -36.86 -3.07
N GLN A 97 -16.78 -37.04 -4.28
CA GLN A 97 -17.85 -36.20 -4.83
C GLN A 97 -19.24 -36.75 -4.38
N PRO A 98 -20.38 -36.27 -4.91
CA PRO A 98 -21.32 -35.37 -4.24
C PRO A 98 -22.66 -36.06 -3.87
N GLY A 99 -23.48 -35.41 -3.03
CA GLY A 99 -24.83 -35.86 -2.67
C GLY A 99 -25.91 -34.85 -3.09
N PRO A 100 -27.14 -35.31 -3.42
CA PRO A 100 -28.09 -34.58 -4.25
C PRO A 100 -28.87 -33.46 -3.55
N HIS A 101 -29.26 -32.48 -4.35
CA HIS A 101 -30.23 -31.44 -4.02
C HIS A 101 -31.50 -31.99 -3.38
N SER A 102 -31.93 -31.35 -2.29
CA SER A 102 -33.29 -31.45 -1.77
C SER A 102 -33.95 -30.07 -1.84
N PRO A 103 -35.15 -29.93 -2.43
CA PRO A 103 -35.93 -28.70 -2.35
C PRO A 103 -36.80 -28.71 -1.08
N ARG A 104 -36.81 -27.61 -0.33
CA ARG A 104 -37.81 -27.29 0.71
C ARG A 104 -37.89 -25.76 0.78
N ARG A 105 -39.02 -25.07 0.84
CA ARG A 105 -40.45 -25.27 0.54
C ARG A 105 -40.99 -23.85 0.35
#